data_AF-A0A7T8GYH0-F1
#
_entry.id   AF-A0A7T8GYH0-F1
#
_cell.length_a   1.000
_cell.length_b   1.000
_cell.length_c   1.000
_cell.angle_alpha   90.00
_cell.angle_beta   90.00
_cell.angle_gamma   90.00
#
_symmetry.space_group_name_H-M   'P 1'
#
loop_
_entity.id
_entity.type
_entity.pdbx_description
1 polymer ?
#
loop_
_entity_poly.entity_id
_entity_poly.type
_entity_poly.pdbx_seq_one_letter_code
_entity_poly.pdbx_strand_id
1 'polypeptide(L)'
;RHHERSSDQEKIEKQRQIPFHMHINLEMLECVYLVSAMLIEIPYMAAHEYDARRRMISKYYYHQLRSSERQSLVGPPESMREHIVAASKAMRNGTGESAGTSSSIIK
;
A
#
# COMPACT_ATOMS: atom_id res chain seq x y z
N ARG A 1 -20.19 -19.84 -9.24
CA ARG A 1 -21.18 -19.58 -10.31
C ARG A 1 -20.42 -19.50 -11.63
N HIS A 2 -20.12 -20.65 -12.24
CA HIS A 2 -19.48 -20.73 -13.55
C HIS A 2 -20.55 -20.42 -14.60
N HIS A 3 -20.57 -19.19 -15.10
CA HIS A 3 -21.30 -18.90 -16.34
C HIS A 3 -20.45 -19.47 -17.48
N GLU A 4 -21.03 -20.35 -18.30
CA GLU A 4 -20.47 -20.73 -19.60
C GLU A 4 -20.13 -19.45 -20.36
N ARG A 5 -18.83 -19.17 -20.53
CA ARG A 5 -18.35 -18.04 -21.31
C ARG A 5 -18.57 -18.37 -22.78
N SER A 6 -19.24 -17.50 -23.53
CA SER A 6 -19.37 -17.66 -24.97
C SER A 6 -17.98 -17.59 -25.63
N SER A 7 -17.76 -18.38 -26.69
CA SER A 7 -16.49 -18.42 -27.44
C SER A 7 -16.02 -17.06 -27.94
N ASP A 8 -16.97 -16.14 -28.19
CA ASP A 8 -16.66 -14.77 -28.62
C ASP A 8 -16.12 -13.92 -27.47
N GLN A 9 -16.55 -14.19 -26.24
CA GLN A 9 -16.09 -13.51 -25.04
C GLN A 9 -14.64 -13.90 -24.71
N GLU A 10 -14.31 -15.18 -24.89
CA GLU A 10 -12.95 -15.70 -24.72
C GLU A 10 -11.96 -15.13 -25.76
N LYS A 11 -12.40 -14.95 -27.02
CA LYS A 11 -11.59 -14.29 -28.08
C LYS A 11 -11.29 -12.83 -27.73
N ILE A 12 -12.26 -12.08 -27.21
CA ILE A 12 -12.09 -10.69 -26.81
C ILE A 12 -11.16 -10.58 -25.59
N GLU A 13 -11.29 -11.46 -24.60
CA GLU A 13 -10.39 -11.49 -23.43
C GLU A 13 -8.95 -11.80 -23.84
N LYS A 14 -8.76 -12.75 -24.76
CA LYS A 14 -7.43 -13.10 -25.29
C LYS A 14 -6.79 -11.97 -26.09
N GLN A 15 -7.57 -11.19 -26.84
CA GLN A 15 -7.09 -9.98 -27.52
C GLN A 15 -6.72 -8.84 -26.57
N ARG A 16 -7.27 -8.82 -25.34
CA ARG A 16 -6.94 -7.83 -24.31
C ARG A 16 -5.71 -8.20 -23.47
N GLN A 17 -5.13 -9.39 -23.67
CA GLN A 17 -3.91 -9.78 -22.98
C GLN A 17 -2.71 -9.03 -23.55
N ILE A 18 -1.95 -8.40 -22.67
CA ILE A 18 -0.69 -7.73 -23.00
C ILE A 18 0.43 -8.79 -23.01
N PRO A 19 1.41 -8.69 -23.94
CA PRO A 19 2.53 -9.61 -23.93
C PRO A 19 3.40 -9.40 -22.69
N PHE A 20 4.10 -10.45 -22.24
CA PHE A 20 4.74 -10.48 -20.92
C PHE A 20 5.80 -9.40 -20.68
N HIS A 21 6.50 -8.97 -21.74
CA HIS A 21 7.51 -7.90 -21.68
C HIS A 21 6.89 -6.50 -21.56
N MET A 22 5.55 -6.39 -21.64
CA MET A 22 4.80 -5.16 -21.39
C MET A 22 4.05 -5.20 -20.05
N HIS A 23 4.13 -6.29 -19.29
CA HIS A 23 3.49 -6.34 -17.97
C HIS A 23 4.21 -5.41 -17.00
N ILE A 24 3.46 -4.45 -16.47
CA ILE A 24 3.90 -3.63 -15.35
C ILE A 24 3.73 -4.45 -14.07
N ASN A 25 4.75 -4.48 -13.21
CA ASN A 25 4.65 -5.14 -11.92
C ASN A 25 3.67 -4.40 -11.00
N LEU A 26 2.54 -5.03 -10.69
CA LEU A 26 1.48 -4.45 -9.86
C LEU A 26 1.92 -4.30 -8.39
N GLU A 27 2.78 -5.18 -7.89
CA GLU A 27 3.29 -5.10 -6.52
C GLU A 27 4.17 -3.87 -6.34
N MET A 28 5.04 -3.59 -7.31
CA MET A 28 5.88 -2.38 -7.29
C MET A 28 5.03 -1.12 -7.37
N LEU A 29 4.01 -1.09 -8.23
CA LEU A 29 3.10 0.05 -8.36
C LEU A 29 2.35 0.32 -7.04
N GLU A 30 1.88 -0.73 -6.38
CA GLU A 30 1.24 -0.62 -5.07
C GLU A 30 2.19 -0.05 -4.02
N CYS A 31 3.45 -0.49 -4.02
CA CYS A 31 4.45 0.00 -3.08
C CYS A 31 4.75 1.48 -3.28
N VAL A 32 4.94 1.92 -4.52
CA VAL A 32 5.14 3.35 -4.85
C VAL A 32 3.94 4.18 -4.39
N TYR A 33 2.72 3.67 -4.60
CA TYR A 33 1.50 4.32 -4.12
C TYR A 33 1.48 4.45 -2.60
N LEU A 34 1.75 3.37 -1.87
CA LEU A 34 1.71 3.35 -0.40
C LEU A 34 2.80 4.22 0.22
N VAL A 35 4.01 4.26 -0.34
CA VAL A 35 5.08 5.17 0.09
C VAL A 35 4.68 6.62 -0.12
N SER A 36 4.15 6.96 -1.31
CA SER A 36 3.68 8.32 -1.60
C SER A 36 2.56 8.76 -0.66
N ALA A 37 1.60 7.85 -0.38
CA ALA A 37 0.53 8.10 0.57
C ALA A 37 1.07 8.28 2.00
N MET A 38 2.04 7.46 2.43
CA MET A 38 2.67 7.55 3.75
C MET A 38 3.31 8.92 3.98
N LEU A 39 4.08 9.41 3.00
CA LEU A 39 4.80 10.68 3.09
C LEU A 39 3.88 11.89 3.20
N ILE A 40 2.66 11.82 2.66
CA ILE A 40 1.69 12.92 2.71
C ILE A 40 0.74 12.76 3.90
N GLU A 41 0.19 11.57 4.10
CA GLU A 41 -0.85 11.31 5.09
C GLU A 41 -0.29 11.47 6.50
N ILE A 42 0.86 10.88 6.86
CA ILE A 42 1.41 10.93 8.23
C ILE A 42 1.64 12.36 8.74
N PRO A 43 2.38 13.24 8.04
CA PRO A 43 2.57 14.60 8.52
C PRO A 43 1.24 15.38 8.56
N TYR A 44 0.34 15.12 7.61
CA TYR A 44 -1.01 15.70 7.66
C TYR A 44 -1.79 15.22 8.88
N MET A 45 -1.70 13.93 9.26
CA MET A 45 -2.33 13.37 10.47
C MET A 45 -1.82 14.06 11.73
N ALA A 46 -0.49 14.24 11.82
CA ALA A 46 0.15 14.84 12.97
C ALA A 46 -0.20 16.33 13.12
N ALA A 47 -0.22 17.08 12.01
CA ALA A 47 -0.57 18.50 12.02
C ALA A 47 -2.05 18.78 12.38
N HIS A 48 -2.95 17.82 12.12
CA HIS A 48 -4.40 17.96 12.31
C HIS A 48 -4.94 16.96 13.34
N GLU A 49 -4.17 16.62 14.36
CA GLU A 49 -4.53 15.61 15.36
C GLU A 49 -5.86 15.94 16.08
N TYR A 50 -6.14 17.21 16.30
CA TYR A 50 -7.34 17.70 17.01
C TYR A 50 -8.49 18.11 16.08
N ASP A 51 -8.34 17.97 14.76
CA ASP A 51 -9.39 18.34 13.81
C ASP A 51 -10.40 17.20 13.62
N ALA A 52 -11.61 17.39 14.15
CA ALA A 52 -12.71 16.44 14.00
C ALA A 52 -13.18 16.27 12.54
N ARG A 53 -12.80 17.18 11.62
CA ARG A 53 -13.11 17.12 10.19
C ARG A 53 -11.95 16.65 9.32
N ARG A 54 -10.91 16.06 9.91
CA ARG A 54 -9.72 15.65 9.18
C ARG A 54 -10.08 14.79 7.97
N ARG A 55 -9.66 15.24 6.79
CA ARG A 55 -9.89 14.52 5.54
C ARG A 55 -8.89 13.37 5.44
N MET A 56 -9.39 12.19 5.06
CA MET A 56 -8.55 11.07 4.67
C MET A 56 -8.11 11.25 3.22
N ILE A 57 -6.79 11.24 2.97
CA ILE A 57 -6.25 11.46 1.61
C ILE A 57 -6.30 10.14 0.85
N SER A 58 -5.72 9.08 1.42
CA SER A 58 -5.79 7.73 0.85
C SER A 58 -6.60 6.78 1.75
N LYS A 59 -7.77 6.36 1.28
CA LYS A 59 -8.57 5.33 1.96
C LYS A 59 -7.81 4.02 2.10
N TYR A 60 -7.13 3.61 1.04
CA TYR A 60 -6.43 2.34 1.00
C TYR A 60 -5.30 2.27 2.03
N TYR A 61 -4.43 3.29 2.05
CA TYR A 61 -3.35 3.39 3.03
C TYR A 61 -3.89 3.47 4.46
N TYR A 62 -4.96 4.24 4.69
CA TYR A 62 -5.58 4.36 6.01
C TYR A 62 -6.12 3.03 6.54
N HIS A 63 -6.82 2.27 5.71
CA HIS A 63 -7.31 0.94 6.07
C HIS A 63 -6.15 -0.01 6.37
N GLN A 64 -5.07 0.06 5.59
CA GLN A 64 -3.88 -0.73 5.82
C GLN A 64 -3.22 -0.44 7.16
N LEU A 65 -3.03 0.84 7.49
CA LEU A 65 -2.46 1.24 8.77
C LEU A 65 -3.34 0.79 9.94
N ARG A 66 -4.66 1.02 9.87
CA ARG A 66 -5.61 0.59 10.91
C ARG A 66 -5.70 -0.91 11.08
N SER A 67 -5.64 -1.68 9.98
CA SER A 67 -5.65 -3.14 10.05
C SER A 67 -4.43 -3.63 10.85
N SER A 68 -3.26 -3.03 10.60
CA SER A 68 -2.03 -3.38 11.30
C SER A 68 -1.98 -2.97 12.78
N GLU A 69 -2.80 -2.01 13.20
CA GLU A 69 -2.91 -1.59 14.61
C GLU A 69 -3.78 -2.57 15.41
N ARG A 70 -4.69 -3.29 14.74
CA ARG A 70 -5.56 -4.30 15.37
C ARG A 70 -4.90 -5.67 15.51
N GLN A 71 -3.79 -5.88 14.82
CA GLN A 71 -3.06 -7.15 14.83
C GLN A 71 -2.31 -7.29 16.15
N SER A 72 -2.66 -8.30 16.95
CA SER A 72 -2.10 -8.53 18.29
C SER A 72 -0.70 -9.13 18.27
N LEU A 73 -0.36 -9.88 17.23
CA LEU A 73 0.97 -10.44 16.99
C LEU A 73 1.66 -9.59 15.92
N VAL A 74 2.76 -8.94 16.28
CA VAL A 74 3.57 -8.14 15.35
C VAL A 74 4.94 -8.81 15.25
N GLY A 75 5.20 -9.49 14.14
CA GLY A 75 6.50 -10.04 13.79
C GLY A 75 7.34 -9.05 12.97
N PRO A 76 8.58 -9.41 12.61
CA PRO A 76 9.38 -8.66 11.65
C PRO A 76 8.62 -8.52 10.32
N PRO A 77 8.72 -7.37 9.61
CA PRO A 77 8.05 -7.21 8.32
C PRO A 77 8.56 -8.22 7.29
N GLU A 78 7.66 -8.97 6.65
CA GLU A 78 8.00 -9.96 5.61
C GLU A 78 7.55 -9.50 4.21
N SER A 79 6.48 -8.71 4.16
CA SER A 79 5.97 -8.10 2.92
C SER A 79 6.36 -6.63 2.82
N MET A 80 6.50 -6.12 1.60
CA MET A 80 6.75 -4.70 1.35
C MET A 80 5.71 -3.78 2.00
N ARG A 81 4.46 -4.23 2.02
CA ARG A 81 3.34 -3.58 2.70
C ARG A 81 3.57 -3.44 4.21
N GLU A 82 4.08 -4.47 4.85
CA GLU A 82 4.40 -4.48 6.28
C GLU A 82 5.59 -3.58 6.58
N HIS A 83 6.58 -3.54 5.68
CA HIS A 83 7.72 -2.63 5.81
C HIS A 83 7.26 -1.17 5.77
N ILE A 84 6.34 -0.82 4.86
CA ILE A 84 5.77 0.53 4.79
C ILE A 84 4.99 0.85 6.07
N VAL A 85 4.15 -0.06 6.55
CA VAL A 85 3.40 0.11 7.81
C VAL A 85 4.33 0.28 9.01
N ALA A 86 5.42 -0.49 9.09
CA ALA A 86 6.41 -0.36 10.15
C ALA A 86 7.10 1.01 10.10
N ALA A 87 7.49 1.46 8.91
CA ALA A 87 8.03 2.80 8.69
C ALA A 87 7.01 3.88 9.08
N SER A 88 5.73 3.72 8.74
CA SER A 88 4.66 4.63 9.11
C SER A 88 4.54 4.80 10.63
N LYS A 89 4.61 3.69 11.37
CA LYS A 89 4.57 3.70 12.84
C LYS A 89 5.81 4.39 13.41
N ALA A 90 7.00 4.12 12.86
CA ALA A 90 8.24 4.76 13.29
C ALA A 90 8.23 6.29 13.05
N MET A 91 7.74 6.72 11.88
CA MET A 91 7.58 8.15 11.53
C MET A 91 6.64 8.87 12.48
N ARG A 92 5.52 8.24 12.89
CA ARG A 92 4.60 8.81 13.88
C ARG A 92 5.23 8.97 15.26
N ASN A 93 6.11 8.05 15.64
CA ASN A 93 6.76 8.06 16.95
C ASN A 93 8.03 8.95 16.98
N GLY A 94 8.39 9.60 15.87
CA GLY A 94 9.56 10.48 15.79
C GLY A 94 10.92 9.76 15.79
N THR A 95 10.95 8.44 15.62
CA THR A 95 12.19 7.65 15.54
C THR A 95 12.64 7.56 14.08
N GLY A 96 13.44 8.53 13.64
CA GLY A 96 13.89 8.65 12.25
C GLY A 96 14.83 7.52 11.78
N GLU A 97 15.45 6.77 12.70
CA GLU A 97 16.43 5.74 12.35
C GLU A 97 15.80 4.51 11.68
N SER A 98 14.56 4.15 12.02
CA SER A 98 13.85 3.03 11.39
C SER A 98 13.32 3.36 9.98
N ALA A 99 13.28 4.64 9.60
CA ALA A 99 12.98 5.05 8.22
C ALA A 99 14.14 4.73 7.25
N GLY A 100 15.35 4.51 7.76
CA GLY A 100 16.48 4.01 6.97
C GLY A 100 16.24 2.63 6.38
N THR A 101 15.47 1.77 7.07
CA THR A 101 15.00 0.48 6.56
C THR A 101 14.08 0.61 5.35
N SER A 102 13.42 1.77 5.17
CA SER A 102 12.65 2.07 3.96
C SER A 102 13.53 2.24 2.71
N SER A 103 14.83 2.49 2.86
CA SER A 103 15.76 2.47 1.72
C SER A 103 15.98 1.04 1.19
N SER A 104 15.85 0.01 2.03
CA SER A 104 15.90 -1.39 1.62
C SER A 104 14.62 -1.84 0.90
N ILE A 105 13.52 -1.11 1.04
CA ILE A 105 12.24 -1.39 0.37
C ILE A 105 12.35 -1.19 -1.16
N ILE A 106 13.27 -0.34 -1.63
CA ILE A 106 13.38 0.02 -3.07
C ILE A 106 14.55 -0.73 -3.76
N LYS A 107 15.32 -1.55 -3.02
CA LYS A 107 16.40 -2.39 -3.57
C LYS A 107 15.86 -3.75 -3.97
#